data_AF-A0A962G686-F1
#
_entry.id   AF-A0A962G686-F1
#
_cell.length_a   1.000
_cell.length_b   1.000
_cell.length_c   1.000
_cell.angle_alpha   90.00
_cell.angle_beta   90.00
_cell.angle_gamma   90.00
#
_symmetry.space_group_name_H-M   'P 1'
#
loop_
_entity.id
_entity.type
_entity.pdbx_description
1 polymer ?
#
loop_
_entity_poly.entity_id
_entity_poly.type
_entity_poly.pdbx_seq_one_letter_code
_entity_poly.pdbx_strand_id
1 'polypeptide(L)' 'LRPDAIAALDDLVAKLNSASRVSRVSVVGHTDSIGTEAYNQGLSERRAESAKAHLVSRGIPADQIDTRG' A
#
# COMPACT_ATOMS: atom_id res chain seq x y z
N LEU A 1 -9.12 6.83 0.14
CA LEU A 1 -7.94 7.01 1.03
C LEU A 1 -8.08 8.34 1.75
N ARG A 2 -7.63 8.43 3.00
CA ARG A 2 -7.63 9.70 3.72
C ARG A 2 -6.54 10.65 3.16
N PRO A 3 -6.69 11.98 3.25
CA PRO A 3 -5.72 12.93 2.67
C PRO A 3 -4.30 12.81 3.23
N ASP A 4 -4.16 12.53 4.53
CA ASP A 4 -2.88 12.27 5.21
C ASP A 4 -2.16 11.03 4.62
N ALA A 5 -2.92 9.96 4.37
CA ALA A 5 -2.40 8.75 3.76
C ALA A 5 -1.95 8.97 2.30
N ILE A 6 -2.66 9.81 1.56
CA ILE A 6 -2.30 10.17 0.18
C ILE A 6 -0.96 10.92 0.17
N ALA A 7 -0.78 11.90 1.05
CA ALA A 7 0.47 12.65 1.14
C ALA A 7 1.67 11.76 1.48
N ALA A 8 1.49 10.81 2.40
CA ALA A 8 2.53 9.84 2.75
C ALA A 8 2.88 8.89 1.59
N LEU A 9 1.86 8.43 0.84
CA LEU A 9 2.07 7.58 -0.34
C LEU A 9 2.76 8.34 -1.48
N ASP A 10 2.46 9.63 -1.64
CA ASP A 10 3.11 10.47 -2.66
C ASP A 10 4.59 10.73 -2.33
N ASP A 11 4.92 10.95 -1.06
CA ASP A 11 6.32 11.03 -0.60
C ASP A 11 7.08 9.70 -0.85
N LEU A 12 6.41 8.57 -0.60
CA LEU A 12 6.97 7.26 -0.94
C LEU A 12 7.24 7.14 -2.44
N VAL A 13 6.30 7.53 -3.31
CA VAL A 13 6.49 7.51 -4.77
C VAL A 13 7.67 8.39 -5.19
N ALA A 14 7.82 9.58 -4.61
CA ALA A 14 8.96 10.46 -4.91
C ALA A 14 10.31 9.81 -4.53
N LYS A 15 10.36 9.09 -3.40
CA LYS A 15 11.54 8.32 -2.97
C LYS A 15 11.80 7.12 -3.88
N LEU A 16 10.76 6.43 -4.32
CA LEU A 16 10.88 5.30 -5.26
C LEU A 16 11.42 5.76 -6.62
N ASN A 17 10.97 6.91 -7.13
CA ASN A 17 11.44 7.46 -8.40
C ASN A 17 12.87 8.02 -8.36
N SER A 18 13.31 8.52 -7.20
CA SER A 18 14.69 8.98 -7.00
C SER A 18 15.66 7.85 -6.71
N ALA A 19 15.20 6.73 -6.15
CA ALA A 19 15.97 5.53 -5.96
C ALA A 19 16.08 4.74 -7.28
N SER A 20 17.24 4.79 -7.92
CA SER A 20 17.45 4.27 -9.29
C SER A 20 17.24 2.75 -9.48
N ARG A 21 16.89 1.99 -8.43
CA ARG A 21 16.82 0.51 -8.44
C ARG A 21 15.84 -0.08 -7.41
N VAL A 22 14.62 0.44 -7.29
CA VAL A 22 13.61 -0.27 -6.47
C VAL A 22 12.97 -1.37 -7.31
N SER A 23 13.27 -2.62 -6.96
CA SER A 23 12.79 -3.80 -7.69
C SER A 23 11.44 -4.32 -7.20
N ARG A 24 11.03 -3.98 -5.97
CA ARG A 24 9.82 -4.48 -5.33
C ARG A 24 9.38 -3.60 -4.16
N VAL A 25 8.08 -3.36 -4.07
CA VAL A 25 7.36 -2.64 -3.01
C VAL A 25 6.43 -3.63 -2.33
N SER A 26 6.52 -3.76 -1.01
CA SER A 26 5.59 -4.58 -0.21
C SER A 26 4.69 -3.68 0.60
N VAL A 27 3.38 -3.83 0.44
CA VAL A 27 2.34 -3.08 1.14
C VAL A 27 1.66 -4.00 2.13
N VAL A 28 1.87 -3.78 3.43
CA VAL A 28 1.29 -4.61 4.49
C VAL A 28 0.25 -3.79 5.25
N GLY A 29 -1.02 -4.19 5.14
CA GLY A 29 -2.11 -3.66 5.95
C GLY A 29 -2.08 -4.28 7.34
N HIS A 30 -2.14 -3.47 8.39
CA HIS A 30 -2.35 -3.97 9.75
C HIS A 30 -3.71 -3.48 10.24
N THR A 31 -4.40 -4.33 10.98
CA THR A 31 -5.68 -4.04 11.63
C THR A 31 -5.60 -4.27 13.12
N ASP A 32 -6.41 -3.52 13.85
CA ASP A 32 -6.47 -3.53 15.31
C ASP A 32 -7.03 -4.88 15.81
N SER A 33 -6.76 -5.24 17.07
CA SER A 33 -7.25 -6.51 17.66
C SER A 33 -8.75 -6.53 17.99
N ILE A 34 -9.48 -5.47 17.61
CA ILE A 34 -10.91 -5.34 17.86
C ILE A 34 -11.67 -5.93 16.66
N GLY A 35 -12.33 -7.07 16.86
CA GLY A 35 -13.08 -7.79 15.82
C GLY A 35 -12.61 -9.23 15.65
N THR A 36 -13.22 -9.96 14.72
CA THR A 36 -12.77 -11.32 14.38
C THR A 36 -11.55 -11.25 13.48
N GLU A 37 -10.66 -12.24 13.60
CA GLU A 37 -9.47 -12.36 12.74
C GLU A 37 -9.86 -12.36 11.25
N ALA A 38 -10.92 -13.07 10.86
CA ALA A 38 -11.42 -13.08 9.49
C ALA A 38 -11.90 -11.70 9.00
N TYR A 39 -12.56 -10.92 9.86
CA TYR A 39 -12.99 -9.56 9.51
C TYR A 39 -11.78 -8.63 9.33
N ASN A 40 -10.82 -8.74 10.25
CA ASN A 40 -9.60 -7.96 10.25
C ASN A 40 -8.72 -8.29 9.04
N GLN A 41 -8.57 -9.57 8.69
CA GLN A 41 -7.89 -10.02 7.47
C GLN A 41 -8.50 -9.39 6.21
N GLY A 42 -9.82 -9.48 6.04
CA GLY A 42 -10.48 -8.88 4.88
C GLY A 42 -10.40 -7.34 4.87
N LEU A 43 -10.29 -6.70 6.04
CA LEU A 43 -10.14 -5.26 6.15
C LEU A 43 -8.70 -4.80 5.85
N SER A 44 -7.69 -5.52 6.34
CA SER A 44 -6.28 -5.24 6.09
C SER A 44 -5.95 -5.43 4.60
N GLU A 45 -6.45 -6.50 3.97
CA GLU A 45 -6.33 -6.75 2.53
C GLU A 45 -6.91 -5.61 1.70
N ARG A 46 -8.17 -5.21 1.96
CA ARG A 46 -8.83 -4.10 1.24
C ARG A 46 -8.08 -2.78 1.39
N ARG A 47 -7.49 -2.52 2.56
CA ARG A 47 -6.67 -1.32 2.80
C ARG A 47 -5.35 -1.38 2.04
N ALA A 48 -4.67 -2.52 2.04
CA ALA A 48 -3.42 -2.72 1.29
C ALA A 48 -3.66 -2.58 -0.21
N GLU A 49 -4.78 -3.11 -0.71
CA GLU A 49 -5.16 -3.04 -2.12
C GLU A 49 -5.50 -1.61 -2.56
N SER A 50 -6.15 -0.82 -1.70
CA SER A 50 -6.36 0.61 -1.95
C SER A 50 -5.05 1.39 -2.05
N ALA A 51 -4.05 1.06 -1.22
CA ALA A 51 -2.72 1.68 -1.31
C ALA A 51 -1.98 1.24 -2.59
N LYS A 52 -2.05 -0.04 -2.98
CA LYS A 52 -1.53 -0.52 -4.26
C LYS A 52 -2.15 0.21 -5.44
N ALA A 53 -3.47 0.38 -5.47
CA ALA A 53 -4.15 1.11 -6.54
C ALA A 53 -3.63 2.55 -6.69
N HIS A 54 -3.33 3.23 -5.57
CA HIS A 54 -2.73 4.56 -5.58
C HIS A 54 -1.29 4.56 -6.11
N LEU A 55 -0.47 3.59 -5.71
CA LEU A 55 0.90 3.48 -6.24
C LEU A 55 0.92 3.19 -7.74
N VAL A 56 0.01 2.33 -8.21
CA VAL A 56 -0.16 2.04 -9.65
C VAL A 56 -0.60 3.27 -10.42
N SER A 57 -1.53 4.07 -9.88
CA SER A 57 -1.98 5.31 -10.53
C SER A 57 -0.86 6.36 -10.63
N ARG A 58 0.15 6.27 -9.76
CA ARG A 58 1.36 7.10 -9.77
C ARG A 58 2.48 6.56 -10.68
N GLY A 59 2.26 5.44 -11.36
CA GLY A 59 3.18 4.89 -12.35
C GLY A 59 4.10 3.77 -11.84
N ILE A 60 3.91 3.29 -10.61
CA ILE A 60 4.62 2.09 -10.11
C ILE A 60 3.99 0.86 -10.79
N PRO A 61 4.76 0.00 -11.46
CA PRO A 61 4.24 -1.22 -12.07
C PRO A 61 3.59 -2.15 -11.05
N ALA A 62 2.40 -2.68 -11.36
CA ALA A 62 1.61 -3.50 -10.43
C ALA A 62 2.28 -4.84 -10.05
N ASP A 63 3.15 -5.36 -10.92
CA ASP A 63 4.00 -6.53 -10.72
C ASP A 63 5.13 -6.29 -9.71
N GLN A 64 5.50 -5.03 -9.49
CA GLN A 64 6.45 -4.65 -8.44
C GLN A 64 5.78 -4.48 -7.08
N ILE A 65 4.44 -4.51 -6.98
CA ILE A 65 3.71 -4.25 -5.74
C ILE A 65 3.06 -5.54 -5.23
N ASP A 66 3.58 -6.05 -4.12
CA ASP A 66 2.98 -7.13 -3.35
C ASP A 66 2.11 -6.53 -2.23
N THR A 67 0.92 -7.08 -2.01
CA THR A 67 -0.02 -6.62 -0.97
C THR A 67 -0.33 -7.76 -0.02
N ARG A 68 -0.21 -7.50 1.29
CA ARG A 68 -0.58 -8.45 2.35
C ARG A 68 -1.42 -7.75 3.40
N GLY A 69 -2.33 -8.50 4.00
CA GLY A 69 -3.16 -8.07 5.12
C GLY A 69 -2.99 -9.01 6.30
#